data_AF-A0A3M1ZXY8-F1
#
_entry.id   AF-A0A3M1ZXY8-F1
#
_cell.length_a   1.000
_cell.length_b   1.000
_cell.length_c   1.000
_cell.angle_alpha   90.00
_cell.angle_beta   90.00
_cell.angle_gamma   90.00
#
_symmetry.space_group_name_H-M   'P 1'
#
loop_
_entity.id
_entity.type
_entity.pdbx_description
1 polymer ?
#
loop_
_entity_poly.entity_id
_entity_poly.type
_entity_poly.pdbx_seq_one_letter_code
_entity_poly.pdbx_strand_id
1 'polypeptide(L)'
;MAPFPHRARGLGALLGRAPPHRGIGPLPHGSRPPRIRPLGGARPGRKPPGPPPEETPSVSLVLLDTGVFVALLDRSERNHRRCVEAFRAFRGRLLTTEAVLTETLYLLGPAYRNQEPALQFVLRGAAELVPMTISRLERTEALMKQYADVPMDFADATLVVVAEEFRVYDVFTLDRKGFSAYRAHRNHPFRVFP
;
A
#
# COMPACT_ATOMS: atom_id res chain seq x y z
N MET A 1 8.63 -28.85 18.41
CA MET A 1 7.22 -28.86 17.99
C MET A 1 6.38 -28.71 19.27
N ALA A 2 5.97 -27.47 19.59
CA ALA A 2 5.19 -27.15 20.80
C ALA A 2 3.75 -26.81 20.39
N PRO A 3 2.72 -27.07 21.23
CA PRO A 3 1.32 -26.95 20.84
C PRO A 3 0.83 -25.51 20.95
N PHE A 4 0.04 -25.08 19.95
CA PHE A 4 -0.62 -23.77 19.91
C PHE A 4 -1.92 -23.78 20.74
N PRO A 5 -2.17 -22.78 21.60
CA PRO A 5 -3.43 -22.69 22.32
C PRO A 5 -4.55 -22.11 21.44
N HIS A 6 -5.76 -22.50 21.79
CA HIS A 6 -7.00 -22.31 21.04
C HIS A 6 -7.62 -20.90 21.16
N ARG A 7 -8.27 -20.50 20.05
CA ARG A 7 -9.49 -19.68 19.89
C ARG A 7 -9.34 -18.15 19.81
N ALA A 8 -9.56 -17.63 18.59
CA ALA A 8 -10.05 -16.28 18.36
C ALA A 8 -11.60 -16.24 18.35
N ARG A 9 -12.18 -15.32 19.14
CA ARG A 9 -13.58 -14.85 19.03
C ARG A 9 -13.57 -13.35 18.70
N GLY A 10 -14.25 -12.96 17.62
CA GLY A 10 -14.93 -11.65 17.49
C GLY A 10 -14.26 -10.55 16.66
N LEU A 11 -14.23 -10.63 15.33
CA LEU A 11 -13.71 -9.58 14.43
C LEU A 11 -14.75 -8.51 14.02
N GLY A 12 -15.84 -8.34 14.77
CA GLY A 12 -17.01 -7.57 14.32
C GLY A 12 -16.88 -6.04 14.30
N ALA A 13 -15.79 -5.45 14.82
CA ALA A 13 -15.76 -4.02 15.16
C ALA A 13 -14.77 -3.13 14.37
N LEU A 14 -13.98 -3.66 13.43
CA LEU A 14 -12.97 -2.86 12.71
C LEU A 14 -13.32 -2.47 11.27
N LEU A 15 -14.45 -2.92 10.72
CA LEU A 15 -14.76 -2.79 9.29
C LEU A 15 -15.95 -1.85 9.06
N GLY A 16 -15.70 -0.54 9.16
CA GLY A 16 -16.62 0.50 8.67
C GLY A 16 -16.56 0.63 7.15
N ARG A 17 -17.72 0.85 6.51
CA ARG A 17 -17.93 0.85 5.05
C ARG A 17 -17.16 1.95 4.30
N ALA A 18 -16.52 1.59 3.19
CA ALA A 18 -15.95 2.53 2.21
C ALA A 18 -17.05 3.09 1.26
N PRO A 19 -16.94 4.35 0.77
CA PRO A 19 -17.92 4.95 -0.14
C PRO A 19 -17.64 4.61 -1.63
N PRO A 20 -18.66 4.67 -2.51
CA PRO A 20 -18.52 4.30 -3.93
C PRO A 20 -17.92 5.41 -4.81
N HIS A 21 -17.13 5.02 -5.80
CA HIS A 21 -16.54 5.90 -6.82
C HIS A 21 -17.57 6.35 -7.87
N ARG A 22 -17.59 7.66 -8.18
CA ARG A 22 -18.32 8.24 -9.33
C ARG A 22 -17.42 8.27 -10.56
N GLY A 23 -17.92 7.77 -11.68
CA GLY A 23 -17.27 7.80 -12.99
C GLY A 23 -17.21 9.21 -13.59
N ILE A 24 -16.14 9.47 -14.35
CA ILE A 24 -15.92 10.72 -15.10
C ILE A 24 -16.17 10.43 -16.58
N GLY A 25 -17.11 11.16 -17.18
CA GLY A 25 -17.43 11.11 -18.61
C GLY A 25 -16.45 11.88 -19.50
N PRO A 26 -16.59 11.80 -20.83
CA PRO A 26 -15.57 12.24 -21.78
C PRO A 26 -15.61 13.74 -22.12
N LEU A 27 -14.45 14.30 -22.46
CA LEU A 27 -14.23 15.69 -22.91
C LEU A 27 -14.63 15.89 -24.39
N PRO A 28 -15.16 17.06 -24.79
CA PRO A 28 -15.31 17.41 -26.19
C PRO A 28 -14.11 18.24 -26.71
N HIS A 29 -13.60 17.85 -27.88
CA HIS A 29 -12.68 18.66 -28.69
C HIS A 29 -13.48 19.64 -29.57
N GLY A 30 -13.28 20.94 -29.33
CA GLY A 30 -13.83 22.03 -30.14
C GLY A 30 -12.70 22.89 -30.74
N SER A 31 -12.83 23.12 -32.05
CA SER A 31 -11.86 23.72 -32.98
C SER A 31 -11.57 25.22 -32.74
N ARG A 32 -10.34 25.65 -33.03
CA ARG A 32 -9.88 27.06 -32.97
C ARG A 32 -10.33 27.88 -34.19
N PRO A 33 -10.78 29.14 -34.00
CA PRO A 33 -10.76 30.19 -35.02
C PRO A 33 -9.63 31.23 -34.81
N PRO A 34 -9.35 32.09 -35.82
CA PRO A 34 -8.06 32.75 -36.00
C PRO A 34 -7.89 34.09 -35.24
N ARG A 35 -6.62 34.51 -35.12
CA ARG A 35 -6.15 35.71 -34.41
C ARG A 35 -6.45 37.01 -35.17
N ILE A 36 -7.05 37.98 -34.46
CA ILE A 36 -7.08 39.39 -34.83
C ILE A 36 -6.19 40.16 -33.84
N ARG A 37 -5.29 41.02 -34.33
CA ARG A 37 -4.46 41.92 -33.51
C ARG A 37 -5.12 43.31 -33.44
N PRO A 38 -5.39 43.85 -32.24
CA PRO A 38 -5.57 45.29 -32.08
C PRO A 38 -4.25 45.97 -31.67
N LEU A 39 -4.09 47.19 -32.17
CA LEU A 39 -3.06 48.16 -31.84
C LEU A 39 -3.27 48.76 -30.45
N GLY A 40 -2.15 49.02 -29.74
CA GLY A 40 -1.99 50.04 -28.71
C GLY A 40 -3.01 50.12 -27.56
N GLY A 41 -2.66 49.55 -26.41
CA GLY A 41 -3.39 49.75 -25.15
C GLY A 41 -2.49 49.48 -23.94
N ALA A 42 -2.68 50.25 -22.87
CA ALA A 42 -1.85 50.32 -21.66
C ALA A 42 -1.43 48.96 -21.08
N ARG A 43 -0.23 48.90 -20.47
CA ARG A 43 0.30 47.71 -19.78
C ARG A 43 -0.70 47.26 -18.70
N PRO A 44 -1.26 46.04 -18.77
CA PRO A 44 -2.11 45.55 -17.70
C PRO A 44 -1.24 45.30 -16.45
N GLY A 45 -1.69 45.82 -15.31
CA GLY A 45 -1.08 45.51 -14.02
C GLY A 45 -1.01 44.00 -13.82
N ARG A 46 0.13 43.51 -13.30
CA ARG A 46 0.28 42.09 -12.95
C ARG A 46 -0.87 41.70 -12.02
N LYS A 47 -1.73 40.81 -12.50
CA LYS A 47 -2.71 40.12 -11.64
C LYS A 47 -1.90 39.43 -10.53
N PRO A 48 -2.25 39.58 -9.24
CA PRO A 48 -1.58 38.84 -8.19
C PRO A 48 -1.65 37.35 -8.52
N PRO A 49 -0.60 36.56 -8.20
CA PRO A 49 -0.66 35.12 -8.41
C PRO A 49 -1.95 34.60 -7.76
N GLY A 50 -2.72 33.82 -8.51
CA GLY A 50 -3.86 33.13 -7.94
C GLY A 50 -3.39 32.26 -6.76
N PRO A 51 -4.30 31.89 -5.84
CA PRO A 51 -3.95 30.91 -4.82
C PRO A 51 -3.30 29.70 -5.50
N PRO A 52 -2.26 29.09 -4.89
CA PRO A 52 -1.66 27.88 -5.43
C PRO A 52 -2.78 26.87 -5.73
N PRO A 53 -2.65 26.06 -6.80
CA PRO A 53 -3.63 25.01 -7.06
C PRO A 53 -3.77 24.20 -5.77
N GLU A 54 -5.02 24.05 -5.32
CA GLU A 54 -5.37 23.24 -4.17
C GLU A 54 -4.76 21.85 -4.42
N GLU A 55 -3.68 21.50 -3.71
CA GLU A 55 -3.09 20.18 -3.80
C GLU A 55 -4.18 19.20 -3.37
N THR A 56 -4.72 18.45 -4.34
CA THR A 56 -5.60 17.32 -4.03
C THR A 56 -4.88 16.49 -2.98
N PRO A 57 -5.48 16.23 -1.81
CA PRO A 57 -4.77 15.56 -0.73
C PRO A 57 -4.23 14.23 -1.25
N SER A 58 -2.90 14.10 -1.30
CA SER A 58 -2.25 12.88 -1.75
C SER A 58 -2.66 11.77 -0.79
N VAL A 59 -3.47 10.82 -1.27
CA VAL A 59 -3.85 9.67 -0.45
C VAL A 59 -2.58 8.89 -0.12
N SER A 60 -2.26 8.74 1.17
CA SER A 60 -1.09 7.98 1.61
C SER A 60 -1.23 6.52 1.18
N LEU A 61 -0.26 6.03 0.40
CA LEU A 61 -0.11 4.61 0.07
C LEU A 61 0.89 4.00 1.03
N VAL A 62 0.58 2.85 1.58
CA VAL A 62 1.45 2.12 2.51
C VAL A 62 1.44 0.64 2.13
N LEU A 63 2.60 0.00 2.16
CA LEU A 63 2.70 -1.45 1.96
C LEU A 63 2.30 -2.20 3.23
N LEU A 64 1.58 -3.31 3.12
CA LEU A 64 1.28 -4.21 4.22
C LEU A 64 2.08 -5.51 4.06
N ASP A 65 2.97 -5.76 5.01
CA ASP A 65 3.76 -6.98 5.14
C ASP A 65 3.06 -8.04 6.00
N THR A 66 3.45 -9.31 5.82
CA THR A 66 2.91 -10.50 6.48
C THR A 66 2.90 -10.34 8.00
N GLY A 67 4.01 -9.91 8.60
CA GLY A 67 4.11 -9.84 10.06
C GLY A 67 3.08 -8.93 10.70
N VAL A 68 2.83 -7.76 10.09
CA VAL A 68 1.76 -6.86 10.54
C VAL A 68 0.38 -7.41 10.19
N PHE A 69 0.21 -8.03 9.02
CA PHE A 69 -1.08 -8.58 8.61
C PHE A 69 -1.55 -9.69 9.57
N VAL A 70 -0.68 -10.62 9.92
CA VAL A 70 -0.96 -11.66 10.93
C VAL A 70 -1.25 -11.01 12.28
N ALA A 71 -0.40 -10.08 12.73
CA ALA A 71 -0.60 -9.41 14.02
C ALA A 71 -1.90 -8.60 14.10
N LEU A 72 -2.42 -8.06 12.98
CA LEU A 72 -3.73 -7.40 12.97
C LEU A 72 -4.89 -8.37 13.25
N LEU A 73 -4.76 -9.63 12.85
CA LEU A 73 -5.84 -10.61 12.85
C LEU A 73 -5.77 -11.59 14.02
N ASP A 74 -4.57 -12.01 14.41
CA ASP A 74 -4.35 -12.87 15.56
C ASP A 74 -4.20 -12.03 16.84
N ARG A 75 -5.12 -12.23 17.79
CA ARG A 75 -5.10 -11.52 19.07
C ARG A 75 -4.04 -12.04 20.04
N SER A 76 -3.55 -13.25 19.81
CA SER A 76 -2.50 -13.86 20.62
C SER A 76 -1.11 -13.38 20.21
N GLU A 77 -0.98 -12.78 19.01
CA GLU A 77 0.27 -12.21 18.55
C GLU A 77 0.78 -11.12 19.50
N ARG A 78 2.06 -11.19 19.85
CA ARG A 78 2.69 -10.28 20.81
C ARG A 78 2.57 -8.81 20.37
N ASN A 79 2.58 -8.57 19.06
CA ASN A 79 2.50 -7.22 18.48
C ASN A 79 1.07 -6.79 18.15
N HIS A 80 0.04 -7.60 18.43
CA HIS A 80 -1.34 -7.35 18.02
C HIS A 80 -1.81 -5.95 18.38
N ARG A 81 -1.67 -5.57 19.66
CA ARG A 81 -2.11 -4.26 20.15
C ARG A 81 -1.43 -3.11 19.42
N ARG A 82 -0.11 -3.19 19.23
CA ARG A 82 0.68 -2.16 18.54
C ARG A 82 0.25 -2.01 17.08
N CYS A 83 0.06 -3.12 16.38
CA CYS A 83 -0.40 -3.11 14.98
C CYS A 83 -1.82 -2.54 14.85
N VAL A 84 -2.74 -2.95 15.73
CA VAL A 84 -4.13 -2.44 15.73
C VAL A 84 -4.17 -0.94 16.01
N GLU A 85 -3.38 -0.44 16.97
CA GLU A 85 -3.30 1.00 17.28
C GLU A 85 -2.78 1.81 16.07
N ALA A 86 -1.71 1.35 15.42
CA ALA A 86 -1.19 2.00 14.21
C ALA A 86 -2.18 1.96 13.04
N PHE A 87 -2.82 0.81 12.79
CA PHE A 87 -3.83 0.69 11.74
C PHE A 87 -5.06 1.57 12.00
N ARG A 88 -5.49 1.75 13.25
CA ARG A 88 -6.57 2.68 13.60
C ARG A 88 -6.21 4.15 13.39
N ALA A 89 -4.94 4.51 13.59
CA ALA A 89 -4.45 5.86 13.33
C ALA A 89 -4.22 6.13 11.84
N PHE A 90 -3.98 5.08 11.04
CA PHE A 90 -3.72 5.17 9.62
C PHE A 90 -4.93 5.70 8.82
N ARG A 91 -4.64 6.56 7.84
CA ARG A 91 -5.59 7.03 6.84
C ARG A 91 -4.91 6.92 5.48
N GLY A 92 -5.48 6.14 4.58
CA GLY A 92 -4.89 5.91 3.27
C GLY A 92 -5.29 4.57 2.68
N ARG A 93 -4.52 4.11 1.70
CA ARG A 93 -4.70 2.82 1.02
C ARG A 93 -3.54 1.90 1.37
N LEU A 94 -3.86 0.63 1.65
CA LEU A 94 -2.86 -0.42 1.81
C LEU A 94 -2.70 -1.19 0.50
N LEU A 95 -1.46 -1.39 0.07
CA LEU A 95 -1.10 -2.32 -0.99
C LEU A 95 -0.41 -3.53 -0.39
N THR A 96 -0.70 -4.72 -0.90
CA THR A 96 0.00 -5.96 -0.54
C THR A 96 0.06 -6.89 -1.75
N THR A 97 0.67 -8.06 -1.61
CA THR A 97 0.86 -9.01 -2.71
C THR A 97 0.23 -10.36 -2.41
N GLU A 98 0.05 -11.17 -3.44
CA GLU A 98 -0.43 -12.55 -3.31
C GLU A 98 0.54 -13.41 -2.48
N ALA A 99 1.85 -13.12 -2.53
CA ALA A 99 2.87 -13.79 -1.72
C ALA A 99 2.66 -13.50 -0.22
N VAL A 100 2.50 -12.23 0.15
CA VAL A 100 2.19 -11.82 1.54
C VAL A 100 0.88 -12.41 2.03
N LEU A 101 -0.18 -12.38 1.20
CA LEU A 101 -1.44 -13.01 1.56
C LEU A 101 -1.27 -14.52 1.77
N THR A 102 -0.55 -15.20 0.88
CA THR A 102 -0.28 -16.65 0.99
C THR A 102 0.43 -16.99 2.30
N GLU A 103 1.48 -16.24 2.64
CA GLU A 103 2.23 -16.43 3.89
C GLU A 103 1.36 -16.13 5.12
N THR A 104 0.55 -15.07 5.06
CA THR A 104 -0.40 -14.72 6.12
C THR A 104 -1.38 -15.86 6.38
N LEU A 105 -1.97 -16.45 5.32
CA LEU A 105 -2.88 -17.59 5.45
C LEU A 105 -2.20 -18.84 6.00
N TYR A 106 -0.93 -19.05 5.64
CA TYR A 106 -0.13 -20.14 6.17
C TYR A 106 0.13 -19.97 7.68
N LEU A 107 0.54 -18.78 8.11
CA LEU A 107 0.86 -18.47 9.51
C LEU A 107 -0.38 -18.46 10.43
N LEU A 108 -1.55 -18.06 9.92
CA LEU A 108 -2.83 -18.18 10.64
C LEU A 108 -3.28 -19.64 10.81
N GLY A 109 -2.64 -20.57 10.10
CA GLY A 109 -2.89 -22.00 10.17
C GLY A 109 -3.98 -22.49 9.19
N PRO A 110 -4.09 -23.81 8.99
CA PRO A 110 -4.82 -24.39 7.85
C PRO A 110 -6.34 -24.39 8.00
N ALA A 111 -6.88 -24.06 9.17
CA ALA A 111 -8.32 -24.05 9.38
C ALA A 111 -8.95 -22.81 8.73
N TYR A 112 -9.95 -22.99 7.87
CA TYR A 112 -10.62 -21.88 7.17
C TYR A 112 -11.06 -20.75 8.12
N ARG A 113 -11.59 -21.08 9.30
CA ARG A 113 -12.00 -20.09 10.31
C ARG A 113 -10.87 -19.14 10.77
N ASN A 114 -9.61 -19.56 10.66
CA ASN A 114 -8.45 -18.73 10.98
C ASN A 114 -8.03 -17.87 9.79
N GLN A 115 -8.22 -18.37 8.57
CA GLN A 115 -7.84 -17.75 7.29
C GLN A 115 -8.89 -16.75 6.78
N GLU A 116 -10.16 -17.01 7.02
CA GLU A 116 -11.31 -16.20 6.60
C GLU A 116 -11.14 -14.70 6.93
N PRO A 117 -10.68 -14.30 8.14
CA PRO A 117 -10.40 -12.90 8.44
C PRO A 117 -9.47 -12.20 7.45
N ALA A 118 -8.37 -12.85 7.02
CA ALA A 118 -7.42 -12.27 6.07
C ALA A 118 -8.03 -12.10 4.68
N LEU A 119 -8.77 -13.13 4.23
CA LEU A 119 -9.50 -13.07 2.95
C LEU A 119 -10.56 -11.96 2.97
N GLN A 120 -11.34 -11.86 4.05
CA GLN A 120 -12.36 -10.83 4.21
C GLN A 120 -11.75 -9.42 4.32
N PHE A 121 -10.55 -9.29 4.90
CA PHE A 121 -9.82 -8.02 4.95
C PHE A 121 -9.56 -7.48 3.54
N VAL A 122 -9.05 -8.34 2.65
CA VAL A 122 -8.80 -7.99 1.24
C VAL A 122 -10.12 -7.78 0.47
N LEU A 123 -11.07 -8.71 0.57
CA LEU A 123 -12.34 -8.64 -0.17
C LEU A 123 -13.19 -7.41 0.18
N ARG A 124 -12.99 -6.84 1.38
CA ARG A 124 -13.66 -5.60 1.82
C ARG A 124 -12.88 -4.34 1.47
N GLY A 125 -11.74 -4.47 0.78
CA GLY A 125 -10.90 -3.36 0.35
C GLY A 125 -10.06 -2.73 1.47
N ALA A 126 -9.85 -3.43 2.60
CA ALA A 126 -8.96 -2.91 3.65
C ALA A 126 -7.48 -2.97 3.25
N ALA A 127 -7.12 -3.88 2.33
CA ALA A 127 -5.90 -3.84 1.53
C ALA A 127 -6.21 -4.25 0.08
N GLU A 128 -5.46 -3.70 -0.86
CA GLU A 128 -5.53 -4.02 -2.28
C GLU A 128 -4.39 -4.98 -2.64
N LEU A 129 -4.74 -6.09 -3.29
CA LEU A 129 -3.76 -7.02 -3.85
C LEU A 129 -3.25 -6.48 -5.17
N VAL A 130 -1.93 -6.36 -5.27
CA VAL A 130 -1.25 -6.12 -6.55
C VAL A 130 -0.88 -7.48 -7.16
N PRO A 131 -1.46 -7.85 -8.33
CA PRO A 131 -1.21 -9.15 -8.94
C PRO A 131 0.23 -9.31 -9.41
N MET A 132 0.78 -10.51 -9.34
CA MET A 132 2.08 -10.81 -9.95
C MET A 132 1.98 -10.83 -11.48
N THR A 133 3.01 -10.31 -12.15
CA THR A 133 3.20 -10.41 -13.60
C THR A 133 4.59 -10.98 -13.88
N ILE A 134 4.84 -11.41 -15.12
CA ILE A 134 6.17 -11.91 -15.51
C ILE A 134 7.25 -10.85 -15.27
N SER A 135 7.01 -9.59 -15.65
CA SER A 135 7.99 -8.51 -15.42
C SER A 135 8.21 -8.20 -13.94
N ARG A 136 7.17 -8.31 -13.10
CA ARG A 136 7.32 -8.18 -11.65
C ARG A 136 8.11 -9.36 -11.08
N LEU A 137 7.92 -10.57 -11.59
CA LEU A 137 8.66 -11.75 -11.18
C LEU A 137 10.14 -11.68 -11.58
N GLU A 138 10.45 -11.21 -12.80
CA GLU A 138 11.81 -10.93 -13.24
C GLU A 138 12.49 -9.91 -12.33
N ARG A 139 11.80 -8.83 -11.97
CA ARG A 139 12.33 -7.84 -11.03
C ARG A 139 12.52 -8.42 -9.62
N THR A 140 11.61 -9.30 -9.19
CA THR A 140 11.67 -9.99 -7.89
C THR A 140 12.92 -10.87 -7.82
N GLU A 141 13.21 -11.68 -8.86
CA GLU A 141 14.43 -12.49 -8.93
C GLU A 141 15.69 -11.62 -8.85
N ALA A 142 15.73 -10.52 -9.62
CA ALA A 142 16.86 -9.61 -9.61
C ALA A 142 17.09 -8.98 -8.22
N LEU A 143 16.02 -8.65 -7.50
CA LEU A 143 16.10 -8.13 -6.12
C LEU A 143 16.60 -9.20 -5.15
N MET A 144 16.07 -10.42 -5.21
CA MET A 144 16.54 -11.52 -4.37
C MET A 144 18.02 -11.82 -4.59
N LYS A 145 18.50 -11.73 -5.85
CA LYS A 145 19.92 -11.83 -6.18
C LYS A 145 20.73 -10.65 -5.63
N GLN A 146 20.22 -9.43 -5.76
CA GLN A 146 20.87 -8.22 -5.24
C GLN A 146 21.04 -8.25 -3.72
N TYR A 147 20.04 -8.76 -3.01
CA TYR A 147 20.00 -8.80 -1.55
C TYR A 147 20.38 -10.18 -0.99
N ALA A 148 21.08 -11.02 -1.75
CA ALA A 148 21.42 -12.39 -1.32
C ALA A 148 22.24 -12.47 -0.02
N ASP A 149 22.98 -11.40 0.32
CA ASP A 149 23.79 -11.30 1.55
C ASP A 149 23.00 -10.80 2.78
N VAL A 150 21.73 -10.43 2.61
CA VAL A 150 20.82 -10.03 3.69
C VAL A 150 19.58 -10.93 3.63
N PRO A 151 18.81 -11.10 4.73
CA PRO A 151 17.56 -11.84 4.62
C PRO A 151 16.64 -11.06 3.69
N MET A 152 16.32 -11.60 2.51
CA MET A 152 15.22 -11.17 1.65
C MET A 152 14.52 -12.43 1.17
N ASP A 153 13.27 -12.60 1.56
CA ASP A 153 12.45 -13.67 1.03
C ASP A 153 11.65 -13.23 -0.20
N PHE A 154 10.86 -14.16 -0.74
CA PHE A 154 10.05 -13.89 -1.91
C PHE A 154 8.97 -12.84 -1.62
N ALA A 155 8.30 -12.88 -0.47
CA ALA A 155 7.23 -11.95 -0.12
C ALA A 155 7.78 -10.52 0.01
N ASP A 156 8.90 -10.34 0.71
CA ASP A 156 9.62 -9.08 0.82
C ASP A 156 9.99 -8.52 -0.56
N ALA A 157 10.58 -9.37 -1.40
CA ALA A 157 10.98 -8.97 -2.75
C ALA A 157 9.77 -8.51 -3.57
N THR A 158 8.62 -9.21 -3.49
CA THR A 158 7.39 -8.75 -4.17
C THR A 158 6.90 -7.40 -3.65
N LEU A 159 7.00 -7.12 -2.35
CA LEU A 159 6.65 -5.81 -1.78
C LEU A 159 7.57 -4.70 -2.28
N VAL A 160 8.88 -4.98 -2.38
CA VAL A 160 9.85 -4.01 -2.93
C VAL A 160 9.55 -3.70 -4.40
N VAL A 161 9.16 -4.69 -5.21
CA VAL A 161 8.71 -4.45 -6.60
C VAL A 161 7.49 -3.52 -6.64
N VAL A 162 6.48 -3.78 -5.80
CA VAL A 162 5.30 -2.89 -5.69
C VAL A 162 5.71 -1.50 -5.21
N ALA A 163 6.65 -1.40 -4.27
CA ALA A 163 7.21 -0.13 -3.81
C ALA A 163 7.83 0.67 -4.95
N GLU A 164 8.63 0.02 -5.79
CA GLU A 164 9.32 0.63 -6.92
C GLU A 164 8.33 1.15 -7.97
N GLU A 165 7.32 0.34 -8.31
CA GLU A 165 6.33 0.65 -9.34
C GLU A 165 5.40 1.79 -8.92
N PHE A 166 4.86 1.72 -7.70
CA PHE A 166 3.87 2.68 -7.19
C PHE A 166 4.49 3.87 -6.45
N ARG A 167 5.83 3.92 -6.35
CA ARG A 167 6.58 4.94 -5.60
C ARG A 167 6.12 5.05 -4.15
N VAL A 168 5.96 3.90 -3.51
CA VAL A 168 5.57 3.78 -2.11
C VAL A 168 6.82 3.61 -1.25
N TYR A 169 6.96 4.45 -0.23
CA TYR A 169 8.12 4.45 0.66
C TYR A 169 7.75 4.13 2.10
N ASP A 170 6.46 3.98 2.39
CA ASP A 170 5.94 3.62 3.70
C ASP A 170 5.56 2.15 3.74
N VAL A 171 5.96 1.45 4.79
CA VAL A 171 5.65 0.03 4.97
C VAL A 171 5.21 -0.26 6.41
N PHE A 172 4.13 -1.01 6.51
CA PHE A 172 3.68 -1.70 7.70
C PHE A 172 4.35 -3.06 7.80
N THR A 173 5.46 -3.15 8.53
CA THR A 173 6.21 -4.38 8.77
C THR A 173 6.74 -4.44 10.20
N LEU A 174 6.89 -5.66 10.71
CA LEU A 174 7.62 -5.93 11.95
C LEU A 174 9.10 -6.26 11.68
N ASP A 175 9.48 -6.60 10.44
CA ASP A 175 10.87 -6.78 10.05
C ASP A 175 11.54 -5.44 9.73
N ARG A 176 11.88 -4.73 10.80
CA ARG A 176 12.64 -3.49 10.71
C ARG A 176 14.02 -3.71 10.12
N LYS A 177 14.64 -4.88 10.28
CA LYS A 177 16.02 -5.11 9.85
C LYS A 177 16.07 -5.28 8.33
N GLY A 178 15.21 -6.10 7.74
CA GLY A 178 15.09 -6.29 6.29
C GLY A 178 14.77 -4.98 5.58
N PHE A 179 13.64 -4.34 5.92
CA PHE A 179 13.22 -3.11 5.24
C PHE A 179 14.13 -1.89 5.48
N SER A 180 14.97 -1.89 6.51
CA SER A 180 16.04 -0.89 6.66
C SER A 180 17.20 -1.10 5.70
N ALA A 181 17.45 -2.34 5.25
CA ALA A 181 18.46 -2.67 4.25
C ALA A 181 17.94 -2.41 2.83
N TYR A 182 16.68 -2.73 2.56
CA TYR A 182 16.10 -2.59 1.22
C TYR A 182 15.92 -1.14 0.78
N ARG A 183 15.80 -0.96 -0.53
CA ARG A 183 15.66 0.34 -1.17
C ARG A 183 14.56 0.26 -2.22
N ALA A 184 13.68 1.26 -2.20
CA ALA A 184 12.62 1.43 -3.17
C ALA A 184 13.15 2.16 -4.42
N HIS A 185 12.23 2.71 -5.23
CA HIS A 185 12.56 3.46 -6.44
C HIS A 185 13.64 4.52 -6.18
N ARG A 186 14.65 4.61 -7.06
CA ARG A 186 15.77 5.58 -6.97
C ARG A 186 16.53 5.54 -5.65
N ASN A 187 16.70 4.36 -5.07
CA ASN A 187 17.50 4.15 -3.87
C ASN A 187 16.94 4.85 -2.61
N HIS A 188 15.63 5.13 -2.58
CA HIS A 188 15.00 5.72 -1.41
C HIS A 188 14.83 4.67 -0.29
N PRO A 189 15.14 5.01 0.97
CA PRO A 189 14.89 4.13 2.11
C PRO A 189 13.40 4.05 2.42
N PHE A 190 12.99 2.93 3.02
CA PHE A 190 11.64 2.77 3.55
C PHE A 190 11.48 3.48 4.90
N ARG A 191 10.30 4.06 5.13
CA ARG A 191 9.80 4.47 6.44
C ARG A 191 8.96 3.32 6.99
N VAL A 192 9.39 2.79 8.14
CA VAL A 192 8.85 1.54 8.72
C VAL A 192 8.00 1.84 9.95
N PHE A 193 6.79 1.27 9.96
CA PHE A 193 5.84 1.33 11.06
C PHE A 193 5.14 -0.03 11.22
N PRO A 194 4.40 -0.28 12.31
CA PRO A 194 4.50 0.42 13.57
C PRO A 194 5.87 0.27 14.23
#